data_AF-A0A945NK52-F1
#
_entry.id   AF-A0A945NK52-F1
#
_cell.length_a   1.000
_cell.length_b   1.000
_cell.length_c   1.000
_cell.angle_alpha   90.00
_cell.angle_beta   90.00
_cell.angle_gamma   90.00
#
_symmetry.space_group_name_H-M   'P 1'
#
loop_
_entity.id
_entity.type
_entity.pdbx_description
1 polymer ?
#
loop_
_entity_poly.entity_id
_entity_poly.type
_entity_poly.pdbx_seq_one_letter_code
_entity_poly.pdbx_strand_id
1 'polypeptide(L)'
;DAYGNLWGTLVMSDQIFAITPEGDYHVILDDDNEAASEALETAFRNDEATPELMLAAGGTIAPWFASVTFGGADLKTAYIGSLRGTRIPYFTSPVAGLAMAHWHD
;
A
#
# COMPACT_ATOMS: atom_id res chain seq x y z
N ASP A 1 -9.46 2.63 -9.56
CA ASP A 1 -10.71 3.02 -8.87
C ASP A 1 -11.71 3.52 -9.92
N ALA A 2 -12.84 4.13 -9.54
CA ALA A 2 -13.86 4.61 -10.46
C ALA A 2 -13.43 5.81 -11.33
N TYR A 3 -12.37 6.55 -10.94
CA TYR A 3 -11.79 7.59 -11.77
C TYR A 3 -10.83 7.02 -12.82
N GLY A 4 -10.30 5.82 -12.57
CA GLY A 4 -9.33 5.15 -13.44
C GLY A 4 -7.93 5.07 -12.83
N ASN A 5 -7.75 5.46 -11.56
CA ASN A 5 -6.44 5.36 -10.91
C ASN A 5 -6.03 3.89 -10.72
N LEU A 6 -4.76 3.60 -10.94
CA LEU A 6 -4.11 2.34 -10.54
C LEU A 6 -3.60 2.48 -9.11
N TRP A 7 -4.05 1.62 -8.21
CA TRP A 7 -3.62 1.63 -6.81
C TRP A 7 -2.62 0.51 -6.55
N GLY A 8 -1.66 0.75 -5.67
CA GLY A 8 -0.68 -0.24 -5.26
C GLY A 8 -0.13 0.01 -3.86
N THR A 9 0.66 -0.95 -3.39
CA THR A 9 1.36 -0.86 -2.11
C THR A 9 2.86 -0.99 -2.33
N LEU A 10 3.65 -0.31 -1.49
CA LEU A 10 5.08 -0.55 -1.34
C LEU A 10 5.28 -1.28 -0.02
N VAL A 11 5.55 -2.59 -0.10
CA VAL A 11 5.49 -3.50 1.04
C VAL A 11 6.49 -3.11 2.13
N MET A 12 7.75 -2.82 1.80
CA MET A 12 8.77 -2.57 2.83
C MET A 12 8.73 -1.14 3.37
N SER A 13 8.26 -0.18 2.57
CA SER A 13 8.14 1.24 2.96
C SER A 13 6.77 1.59 3.52
N ASP A 14 5.83 0.64 3.58
CA ASP A 14 4.46 0.84 4.06
C ASP A 14 3.77 2.07 3.48
N GLN A 15 3.77 2.14 2.15
CA GLN A 15 3.06 3.17 1.40
C GLN A 15 1.90 2.60 0.61
N ILE A 16 0.82 3.38 0.52
CA ILE A 16 -0.21 3.20 -0.51
C ILE A 16 -0.02 4.31 -1.53
N PHE A 17 0.06 3.94 -2.79
CA PHE A 17 0.14 4.89 -3.89
C PHE A 17 -1.02 4.73 -4.87
N ALA A 18 -1.27 5.79 -5.62
CA ALA A 18 -2.13 5.80 -6.78
C ALA A 18 -1.38 6.42 -7.97
N ILE A 19 -1.53 5.83 -9.15
CA ILE A 19 -1.11 6.40 -10.43
C ILE A 19 -2.37 6.83 -11.17
N THR A 20 -2.46 8.10 -11.56
CA THR A 20 -3.62 8.64 -12.28
C THR A 20 -3.66 8.16 -13.73
N PRO A 21 -4.83 8.24 -14.42
CA PRO A 21 -4.90 7.99 -15.87
C PRO A 21 -3.92 8.84 -16.69
N GLU A 22 -3.57 10.03 -16.19
CA GLU A 22 -2.61 10.95 -16.80
C GLU A 22 -1.14 10.55 -16.55
N GLY A 23 -0.91 9.61 -15.62
CA GLY A 23 0.42 9.09 -15.26
C GLY A 23 1.06 9.73 -14.03
N ASP A 24 0.32 10.56 -13.28
CA ASP A 24 0.84 11.19 -12.07
C ASP A 24 0.89 10.19 -10.91
N TYR A 25 2.02 10.15 -10.21
CA TYR A 25 2.21 9.31 -9.02
C TYR A 25 1.90 10.08 -7.75
N HIS A 26 1.04 9.53 -6.90
CA HIS A 26 0.68 10.09 -5.60
C HIS A 26 0.83 9.06 -4.49
N VAL A 27 1.50 9.44 -3.41
CA VAL A 27 1.45 8.70 -2.14
C VAL A 27 0.19 9.14 -1.39
N ILE A 28 -0.70 8.18 -1.13
CA ILE A 28 -1.99 8.39 -0.47
C ILE A 28 -1.87 8.22 1.05
N LEU A 29 -1.08 7.24 1.46
CA LEU A 29 -0.73 6.98 2.85
C LEU A 29 0.75 6.62 2.90
N ASP A 30 1.46 7.26 3.82
CA ASP A 30 2.88 7.04 4.08
C ASP A 30 3.05 6.72 5.57
N ASP A 31 3.38 5.47 5.88
CA ASP A 31 3.68 5.01 7.24
C ASP A 31 5.14 4.56 7.34
N ASP A 32 6.01 5.04 6.45
CA ASP A 32 7.38 4.56 6.35
C ASP A 32 8.20 4.78 7.64
N ASN A 33 9.08 3.82 7.92
CA ASN A 33 10.23 4.04 8.79
C ASN A 33 11.42 4.45 7.92
N GLU A 34 11.48 5.75 7.60
CA GLU A 34 12.41 6.33 6.63
C GLU A 34 13.87 5.88 6.82
N ALA A 35 14.36 5.88 8.07
CA ALA A 35 15.73 5.47 8.37
C ALA A 35 16.00 3.98 8.05
N ALA A 36 15.04 3.10 8.35
CA ALA A 36 15.18 1.67 8.04
C ALA A 36 15.00 1.38 6.55
N SER A 37 14.07 2.08 5.89
CA SER A 37 13.87 1.99 4.45
C SER A 37 15.06 2.50 3.65
N GLU A 38 15.69 3.61 4.07
CA GLU A 38 16.92 4.12 3.44
C GLU A 38 18.09 3.13 3.61
N ALA A 39 18.23 2.52 4.80
CA ALA A 39 19.24 1.49 5.03
C ALA A 39 19.02 0.26 4.15
N LEU A 40 17.77 -0.20 4.01
CA LEU A 40 17.40 -1.31 3.14
C LEU A 40 17.64 -0.98 1.65
N GLU A 41 17.23 0.20 1.19
CA GLU A 41 17.42 0.65 -0.19
C GLU A 41 18.91 0.78 -0.55
N THR A 42 19.71 1.32 0.38
CA THR A 42 21.17 1.41 0.21
C THR A 42 21.79 0.02 0.07
N ALA A 43 21.44 -0.91 0.95
CA ALA A 43 21.92 -2.27 0.88
C ALA A 43 21.44 -2.99 -0.39
N PHE A 44 20.18 -2.78 -0.80
CA PHE A 44 19.64 -3.34 -2.03
C PHE A 44 20.41 -2.87 -3.28
N ARG A 45 20.71 -1.57 -3.38
CA ARG A 45 21.51 -1.02 -4.49
C ARG A 45 22.94 -1.56 -4.54
N ASN A 46 23.48 -1.97 -3.40
CA ASN A 46 24.81 -2.54 -3.27
C ASN A 46 24.85 -4.07 -3.39
N ASP A 47 23.70 -4.73 -3.62
CA ASP A 47 23.57 -6.21 -3.59
C ASP A 47 23.89 -6.83 -2.22
N GLU A 48 23.60 -6.09 -1.14
CA GLU A 48 23.91 -6.41 0.26
C GLU A 48 22.64 -6.53 1.14
N ALA A 49 21.44 -6.55 0.55
CA ALA A 49 20.19 -6.63 1.31
C ALA A 49 20.10 -7.94 2.12
N THR A 50 19.73 -7.82 3.40
CA THR A 50 19.58 -8.96 4.32
C THR A 50 18.16 -9.08 4.87
N PRO A 51 17.75 -10.27 5.33
CA PRO A 51 16.47 -10.44 6.03
C PRO A 51 16.31 -9.51 7.23
N GLU A 52 17.38 -9.21 7.97
CA GLU A 52 17.37 -8.32 9.12
C GLU A 52 17.05 -6.88 8.71
N LEU A 53 17.65 -6.40 7.60
CA LEU A 53 17.34 -5.09 7.03
C LEU A 53 15.89 -5.02 6.54
N MET A 54 15.40 -6.08 5.90
CA MET A 54 14.00 -6.18 5.50
C MET A 54 13.05 -6.12 6.71
N LEU A 55 13.37 -6.87 7.78
CA LEU A 55 12.55 -6.96 9.01
C LEU A 55 12.55 -5.68 9.84
N ALA A 56 13.58 -4.84 9.70
CA ALA A 56 13.69 -3.54 10.34
C ALA A 56 12.85 -2.45 9.64
N ALA A 57 12.59 -2.62 8.34
CA ALA A 57 11.73 -1.73 7.55
C ALA A 57 10.23 -1.99 7.81
N GLY A 58 9.42 -0.98 7.48
CA GLY A 58 7.98 -0.95 7.70
C GLY A 58 7.58 -0.08 8.88
N GLY A 59 6.35 0.41 8.80
CA GLY A 59 5.66 1.27 9.75
C GLY A 59 4.98 0.52 10.88
N THR A 60 3.91 1.11 11.40
CA THR A 60 3.21 0.65 12.61
C THR A 60 1.72 0.41 12.42
N ILE A 61 1.08 1.00 11.40
CA ILE A 61 -0.36 0.91 11.14
C ILE A 61 -0.75 -0.52 10.74
N ALA A 62 -0.04 -1.07 9.75
CA ALA A 62 -0.27 -2.40 9.19
C ALA A 62 1.04 -2.98 8.62
N PRO A 63 2.08 -3.25 9.46
CA PRO A 63 3.44 -3.47 8.99
C PRO A 63 3.53 -4.44 7.81
N TRP A 64 4.16 -3.99 6.73
CA TRP A 64 4.22 -4.62 5.42
C TRP A 64 2.88 -4.65 4.66
N PHE A 65 2.51 -3.51 4.06
CA PHE A 65 1.30 -3.30 3.25
C PHE A 65 1.28 -4.25 2.06
N ALA A 66 0.53 -5.34 2.21
CA ALA A 66 0.51 -6.45 1.27
C ALA A 66 -0.46 -6.23 0.10
N SER A 67 -1.57 -5.53 0.36
CA SER A 67 -2.65 -5.35 -0.60
C SER A 67 -3.53 -4.17 -0.21
N VAL A 68 -4.21 -3.59 -1.20
CA VAL A 68 -5.28 -2.61 -0.99
C VAL A 68 -6.53 -3.07 -1.75
N THR A 69 -7.71 -2.92 -1.14
CA THR A 69 -8.99 -3.20 -1.80
C THR A 69 -10.07 -2.21 -1.35
N PHE A 70 -11.07 -1.99 -2.20
CA PHE A 70 -12.20 -1.12 -1.91
C PHE A 70 -13.43 -1.94 -1.53
N GLY A 71 -14.15 -1.47 -0.52
CA GLY A 71 -15.41 -2.08 -0.08
C GLY A 71 -16.34 -1.06 0.58
N GLY A 72 -17.31 -1.57 1.34
CA GLY A 72 -18.46 -0.77 1.80
C GLY A 72 -19.55 -0.67 0.72
N ALA A 73 -20.74 -0.23 1.13
CA ALA A 73 -21.90 -0.16 0.24
C ALA A 73 -21.72 0.86 -0.91
N ASP A 74 -20.88 1.87 -0.71
CA ASP A 74 -20.53 2.90 -1.68
C ASP A 74 -19.16 2.68 -2.35
N LEU A 75 -18.48 1.58 -2.03
CA LEU A 75 -17.12 1.27 -2.47
C LEU A 75 -16.07 2.32 -2.09
N LYS A 76 -16.32 3.16 -1.08
CA LYS A 76 -15.39 4.22 -0.67
C LYS A 76 -14.47 3.83 0.49
N THR A 77 -14.64 2.66 1.09
CA THR A 77 -13.75 2.21 2.16
C THR A 77 -12.56 1.46 1.58
N ALA A 78 -11.36 2.03 1.65
CA ALA A 78 -10.12 1.37 1.27
C ALA A 78 -9.57 0.58 2.46
N TYR A 79 -9.41 -0.73 2.32
CA TYR A 79 -8.86 -1.64 3.31
C TYR A 79 -7.41 -1.99 2.97
N ILE A 80 -6.58 -2.11 4.00
CA ILE A 80 -5.15 -2.40 3.89
C ILE A 80 -4.90 -3.81 4.44
N GLY A 81 -4.38 -4.69 3.58
CA GLY A 81 -3.86 -5.99 3.98
C GLY A 81 -2.41 -5.87 4.44
N SER A 82 -2.01 -6.72 5.39
CA SER A 82 -0.70 -6.64 6.03
C SER A 82 -0.08 -8.03 6.15
N LEU A 83 1.22 -8.16 5.84
CA LEU A 83 1.95 -9.42 6.02
C LEU A 83 2.34 -9.67 7.49
N ARG A 84 2.46 -8.61 8.31
CA ARG A 84 2.92 -8.72 9.71
C ARG A 84 1.94 -8.14 10.73
N GLY A 85 0.82 -7.61 10.28
CA GLY A 85 -0.26 -7.09 11.12
C GLY A 85 -1.28 -8.15 11.54
N THR A 86 -2.07 -7.82 12.56
CA THR A 86 -3.17 -8.67 13.08
C THR A 86 -4.53 -7.98 12.96
N ARG A 87 -4.59 -6.87 12.23
CA ARG A 87 -5.77 -6.03 12.02
C ARG A 87 -5.85 -5.66 10.54
N ILE A 88 -7.02 -5.19 10.12
CA ILE A 88 -7.26 -4.65 8.77
C ILE A 88 -7.60 -3.16 8.94
N PRO A 89 -6.60 -2.26 8.88
CA PRO A 89 -6.85 -0.82 8.86
C PRO A 89 -7.62 -0.44 7.61
N TYR A 90 -8.36 0.66 7.70
CA TYR A 90 -9.10 1.21 6.58
C TYR A 90 -9.24 2.73 6.69
N PHE A 91 -9.47 3.37 5.56
CA PHE A 91 -9.79 4.79 5.47
C PHE A 91 -10.82 5.05 4.37
N THR A 92 -11.47 6.21 4.43
CA THR A 92 -12.43 6.63 3.40
C THR A 92 -11.69 7.29 2.24
N SER A 93 -11.76 6.69 1.06
CA SER A 93 -11.27 7.28 -0.19
C SER A 93 -12.23 8.35 -0.71
N PRO A 94 -11.75 9.48 -1.26
CA PRO A 94 -12.61 10.45 -1.91
C PRO A 94 -13.28 9.91 -3.17
N VAL A 95 -12.65 8.94 -3.84
CA VAL A 95 -13.10 8.26 -5.06
C VAL A 95 -13.48 6.81 -4.73
N ALA A 96 -14.63 6.36 -5.22
CA ALA A 96 -15.07 4.96 -5.04
C ALA A 96 -14.18 3.99 -5.82
N GLY A 97 -14.02 2.77 -5.32
CA GLY A 97 -13.45 1.65 -6.07
C GLY A 97 -14.33 1.20 -7.25
N LEU A 98 -13.89 0.17 -7.97
CA LEU A 98 -14.68 -0.47 -9.01
C LEU A 98 -15.50 -1.63 -8.43
N ALA A 99 -16.68 -1.88 -9.01
CA ALA A 99 -17.41 -3.11 -8.75
C ALA A 99 -16.55 -4.32 -9.15
N MET A 100 -16.62 -5.41 -8.38
CA MET A 100 -15.85 -6.60 -8.70
C MET A 100 -16.40 -7.23 -9.99
N ALA A 101 -15.52 -7.65 -10.89
CA ALA A 101 -15.90 -8.19 -12.19
C ALA A 101 -16.88 -9.38 -12.08
N HIS A 102 -16.77 -10.19 -11.02
CA HIS A 102 -17.59 -11.39 -10.81
C HIS A 102 -18.97 -11.14 -10.17
N TRP A 103 -19.35 -9.88 -9.89
CA TRP A 103 -20.67 -9.58 -9.31
C TRP A 103 -21.83 -9.74 -10.30
N HIS A 104 -21.52 -9.89 -11.58
CA HIS A 104 -22.49 -10.06 -12.66
C HIS A 104 -22.39 -11.43 -13.33
N ASP A 105 -21.66 -12.37 -12.71
CA ASP A 105 -21.55 -13.77 -13.14
C ASP A 105 -22.77 -14.62 -12.74
#